data_AF-A0A2N9ISM4-F1
#
_entry.id   AF-A0A2N9ISM4-F1
#
_cell.length_a   1.000
_cell.length_b   1.000
_cell.length_c   1.000
_cell.angle_alpha   90.00
_cell.angle_beta   90.00
_cell.angle_gamma   90.00
#
_symmetry.space_group_name_H-M   'P 1'
#
loop_
_entity.id
_entity.type
_entity.pdbx_description
1 polymer ?
#
loop_
_entity_poly.entity_id
_entity_poly.type
_entity_poly.pdbx_seq_one_letter_code
_entity_poly.pdbx_strand_id
1 'polypeptide(L)'
;MQGKDPVKVIRDALARTLVFYYPFAGRLREGPDTKFIVECTGEGVIFIEADADVTLDQFGDAPHPPFPYVDKLLFDVPGSGEMLNCPLLLIQVTRLNCRSFIFALRFKHVMTDGIGIVQFMNAMGEMAQGATAPSIPSVVRSRDVNFGWGKAVYGGLAKVFPEPNKEPINFYIPMKNSEGDNGILVPVYLPSLAMERFVTELHCNLKVQSDSGPMSTLIISSL
;
A
#
# COMPACT_ATOMS: atom_id res chain seq x y z
N MET A 1 7.26 -25.86 -9.17
CA MET A 1 8.64 -25.53 -8.72
C MET A 1 9.05 -26.53 -7.65
N GLN A 2 10.11 -27.31 -7.86
CA GLN A 2 10.67 -28.19 -6.81
C GLN A 2 11.22 -27.33 -5.65
N GLY A 3 10.70 -27.53 -4.45
CA GLY A 3 11.42 -27.49 -3.16
C GLY A 3 12.31 -26.29 -2.78
N LYS A 4 12.11 -25.09 -3.36
CA LYS A 4 12.86 -23.90 -2.94
C LYS A 4 12.13 -23.19 -1.81
N ASP A 5 12.87 -22.83 -0.78
CA ASP A 5 12.37 -22.00 0.32
C ASP A 5 11.89 -20.64 -0.21
N PRO A 6 10.59 -20.28 -0.05
CA PRO A 6 10.05 -19.01 -0.55
C PRO A 6 10.78 -17.80 0.01
N VAL A 7 11.23 -17.84 1.26
CA VAL A 7 11.97 -16.72 1.87
C VAL A 7 13.25 -16.44 1.11
N LYS A 8 14.04 -17.48 0.82
CA LYS A 8 15.28 -17.32 0.06
C LYS A 8 15.01 -16.79 -1.34
N VAL A 9 14.01 -17.34 -2.04
CA VAL A 9 13.65 -16.91 -3.40
C VAL A 9 13.24 -15.44 -3.43
N ILE A 10 12.37 -15.03 -2.50
CA ILE A 10 11.84 -13.66 -2.45
C ILE A 10 12.92 -12.68 -2.01
N ARG A 11 13.75 -13.04 -1.02
CA ARG A 11 14.87 -12.20 -0.58
C ARG A 11 15.88 -11.96 -1.71
N ASP A 12 16.24 -13.01 -2.45
CA ASP A 12 17.15 -12.92 -3.59
C ASP A 12 16.54 -12.10 -4.74
N ALA A 13 15.23 -12.26 -4.98
CA ALA A 13 14.50 -11.48 -5.98
C ALA A 13 14.44 -10.00 -5.61
N LEU A 14 14.09 -9.68 -4.36
CA LEU A 14 14.04 -8.33 -3.82
C LEU A 14 15.38 -7.62 -3.97
N ALA A 15 16.49 -8.28 -3.63
CA ALA A 15 17.83 -7.72 -3.79
C ALA A 15 18.12 -7.32 -5.25
N ARG A 16 17.73 -8.17 -6.22
CA ARG A 16 17.86 -7.84 -7.65
C ARG A 16 16.93 -6.72 -8.08
N THR A 17 15.68 -6.72 -7.62
CA THR A 17 14.70 -5.68 -7.95
C THR A 17 15.12 -4.30 -7.44
N LEU A 18 15.71 -4.23 -6.23
CA LEU A 18 16.17 -2.97 -5.64
C LEU A 18 17.32 -2.31 -6.43
N VAL A 19 17.99 -3.01 -7.34
CA VAL A 19 18.93 -2.37 -8.28
C VAL A 19 18.19 -1.39 -9.22
N PHE A 20 17.00 -1.77 -9.68
CA PHE A 20 16.16 -0.97 -10.58
C PHE A 20 15.23 -0.03 -9.81
N TYR A 21 14.91 -0.39 -8.57
CA TYR A 21 14.01 0.33 -7.67
C TYR A 21 14.76 0.85 -6.43
N TYR A 22 15.97 1.36 -6.65
CA TYR A 22 16.89 1.79 -5.59
C TYR A 22 16.33 2.85 -4.62
N PRO A 23 15.37 3.73 -4.97
CA PRO A 23 14.82 4.66 -4.00
C PRO A 23 14.14 3.98 -2.81
N PHE A 24 13.57 2.78 -2.96
CA PHE A 24 12.97 2.05 -1.83
C PHE A 24 14.00 1.64 -0.77
N ALA A 25 15.28 1.54 -1.14
CA ALA A 25 16.38 1.26 -0.20
C ALA A 25 16.92 2.53 0.49
N GLY A 26 16.32 3.70 0.24
CA GLY A 26 16.68 4.97 0.84
C GLY A 26 15.89 5.32 2.10
N ARG A 27 15.89 6.61 2.44
CA ARG A 27 15.10 7.20 3.53
C ARG A 27 14.40 8.46 3.05
N LEU A 28 13.19 8.70 3.58
CA LEU A 28 12.50 9.98 3.39
C LEU A 28 13.15 11.02 4.30
N ARG A 29 13.45 12.20 3.76
CA ARG A 29 13.93 13.38 4.48
C ARG A 29 13.06 14.57 4.17
N GLU A 30 13.05 15.52 5.08
CA GLU A 30 12.62 16.87 4.79
C GLU A 30 13.78 17.63 4.12
N GLY A 31 13.54 18.11 2.91
CA GLY A 31 14.45 18.94 2.15
C GLY A 31 14.16 20.43 2.30
N PRO A 32 14.84 21.28 1.51
CA PRO A 32 14.56 22.71 1.45
C PRO A 32 13.09 22.98 1.09
N ASP A 33 12.52 24.06 1.62
CA ASP A 33 11.12 24.46 1.43
C ASP A 33 10.08 23.42 1.90
N THR A 34 10.39 22.66 2.96
CA THR A 34 9.51 21.64 3.58
C THR A 34 9.05 20.53 2.61
N LYS A 35 9.77 20.33 1.51
CA LYS A 35 9.49 19.28 0.52
C LYS A 35 10.10 17.96 0.97
N PHE A 36 9.37 16.87 0.80
CA PHE A 36 9.96 15.55 1.02
C PHE A 36 10.90 15.17 -0.12
N ILE A 37 12.08 14.69 0.24
CA ILE A 37 13.09 14.15 -0.67
C ILE A 37 13.45 12.73 -0.22
N VAL A 38 13.88 11.90 -1.18
CA VAL A 38 14.37 10.55 -0.87
C VAL A 38 15.88 10.55 -0.97
N GLU A 39 16.54 10.39 0.16
CA GLU A 39 17.97 10.13 0.18
C GLU A 39 18.20 8.66 -0.18
N CYS A 40 18.74 8.43 -1.37
CA CYS A 40 19.03 7.09 -1.90
C CYS A 40 20.37 6.56 -1.34
N THR A 41 20.44 6.37 -0.03
CA THR A 41 21.64 5.94 0.72
C THR A 41 21.96 4.46 0.58
N GLY A 42 21.01 3.65 0.09
CA GLY A 42 21.20 2.20 -0.01
C GLY A 42 21.19 1.46 1.33
N GLU A 43 20.70 2.10 2.40
CA GLU A 43 20.54 1.47 3.73
C GLU A 43 19.58 0.28 3.73
N GLY A 44 18.83 0.08 2.65
CA GLY A 44 18.01 -1.10 2.43
C GLY A 44 16.60 -0.98 2.99
N VAL A 45 15.95 -2.14 3.03
CA VAL A 45 14.53 -2.33 3.38
C VAL A 45 14.42 -3.31 4.54
N ILE A 46 13.29 -3.32 5.24
CA ILE A 46 13.04 -4.35 6.25
C ILE A 46 12.54 -5.62 5.55
N PHE A 47 13.20 -6.74 5.82
CA PHE A 47 12.75 -8.06 5.37
C PHE A 47 12.59 -8.97 6.58
N ILE A 48 11.36 -9.43 6.83
CA ILE A 48 11.01 -10.30 7.95
C ILE A 48 10.76 -11.71 7.43
N GLU A 49 11.45 -12.66 8.05
CA GLU A 49 11.22 -14.09 7.90
C GLU A 49 10.39 -14.57 9.09
N ALA A 50 9.31 -15.30 8.82
CA ALA A 50 8.44 -15.84 9.85
C ALA A 50 7.94 -17.24 9.46
N ASP A 51 7.50 -17.98 10.47
CA ASP A 51 6.85 -19.28 10.34
C ASP A 51 5.55 -19.24 11.16
N ALA A 52 4.50 -19.88 10.66
CA ALA A 52 3.23 -19.98 11.35
C ALA A 52 2.73 -21.42 11.33
N ASP A 53 2.34 -21.92 12.51
CA ASP A 53 1.82 -23.27 12.71
C ASP A 53 0.35 -23.42 12.25
N VAL A 54 0.02 -22.83 11.11
CA VAL A 54 -1.30 -22.83 10.50
C VAL A 54 -1.19 -23.22 9.04
N THR A 55 -2.27 -23.74 8.48
CA THR A 55 -2.40 -24.07 7.06
C THR A 55 -3.30 -23.05 6.37
N LEU A 56 -3.17 -22.89 5.05
CA LEU A 56 -3.88 -21.84 4.32
C LEU A 56 -5.41 -21.97 4.40
N ASP A 57 -5.91 -23.20 4.42
CA ASP A 57 -7.32 -23.56 4.58
C ASP A 57 -7.93 -23.13 5.92
N GLN A 58 -7.11 -22.97 6.97
CA GLN A 58 -7.59 -22.47 8.27
C GLN A 58 -7.99 -20.98 8.23
N PHE A 59 -7.60 -20.24 7.19
CA PHE A 59 -8.01 -18.86 7.00
C PHE A 59 -9.39 -18.71 6.32
N GLY A 60 -10.00 -19.80 5.82
CA GLY A 60 -11.31 -19.77 5.15
C GLY A 60 -11.33 -19.03 3.80
N ASP A 61 -12.53 -18.66 3.35
CA ASP A 61 -12.75 -17.94 2.09
C ASP A 61 -12.47 -16.45 2.26
N ALA A 62 -11.27 -16.04 1.83
CA ALA A 62 -10.71 -14.68 1.87
C ALA A 62 -10.74 -13.99 3.25
N PRO A 63 -9.60 -13.48 3.76
CA PRO A 63 -9.61 -12.74 5.01
C PRO A 63 -10.41 -11.43 4.84
N HIS A 64 -11.50 -11.29 5.58
CA HIS A 64 -12.31 -10.07 5.64
C HIS A 64 -12.00 -9.29 6.93
N PRO A 65 -11.99 -7.95 6.91
CA PRO A 65 -11.95 -7.15 8.13
C PRO A 65 -13.19 -7.42 9.01
N PRO A 66 -13.05 -7.48 10.34
CA PRO A 66 -11.79 -7.44 11.10
C PRO A 66 -11.02 -8.77 11.00
N PHE A 67 -9.73 -8.69 10.65
CA PHE A 67 -8.87 -9.87 10.55
C PHE A 67 -7.91 -9.93 11.75
N PRO A 68 -8.13 -10.82 12.73
CA PRO A 68 -7.49 -10.77 14.04
C PRO A 68 -5.99 -11.11 14.02
N TYR A 69 -5.46 -11.57 12.89
CA TYR A 69 -4.06 -11.97 12.75
C TYR A 69 -3.23 -10.97 11.94
N VAL A 70 -3.78 -9.81 11.56
CA VAL A 70 -3.10 -8.83 10.70
C VAL A 70 -1.74 -8.42 11.27
N ASP A 71 -1.67 -8.12 12.57
CA ASP A 71 -0.45 -7.70 13.25
C ASP A 71 0.61 -8.82 13.36
N LYS A 72 0.20 -10.08 13.19
CA LYS A 72 1.11 -11.24 13.15
C LYS A 72 1.61 -11.51 11.73
N LEU A 73 0.77 -11.29 10.73
CA LEU A 73 1.11 -11.49 9.31
C LEU A 73 1.90 -10.32 8.73
N LEU A 74 1.75 -9.13 9.30
CA LEU A 74 2.51 -7.94 8.98
C LEU A 74 2.98 -7.29 10.29
N PHE A 75 4.11 -7.76 10.79
CA PHE A 75 4.67 -7.30 12.05
C PHE A 75 5.08 -5.83 11.97
N ASP A 76 4.57 -5.02 12.89
CA ASP A 76 4.98 -3.63 13.02
C ASP A 76 6.31 -3.54 13.80
N VAL A 77 7.40 -3.30 13.08
CA VAL A 77 8.72 -3.12 13.68
C VAL A 77 8.77 -1.79 14.43
N PRO A 78 9.05 -1.76 15.75
CA PRO A 78 9.15 -0.50 16.49
C PRO A 78 10.11 0.49 15.83
N GLY A 79 9.68 1.76 15.70
CA GLY A 79 10.48 2.82 15.07
C GLY A 79 10.51 2.80 13.54
N SER A 80 9.73 1.94 12.88
CA SER A 80 9.62 1.91 11.40
C SER A 80 8.36 2.61 10.87
N GLY A 81 7.46 3.02 11.77
CA GLY A 81 6.20 3.70 11.46
C GLY A 81 6.34 5.20 11.16
N GLU A 82 7.43 5.85 11.59
CA GLU A 82 7.59 7.31 11.43
C GLU A 82 7.69 7.72 9.96
N MET A 83 7.35 8.97 9.66
CA MET A 83 7.35 9.47 8.28
C MET A 83 8.76 9.65 7.73
N LEU A 84 9.68 10.16 8.56
CA LEU A 84 11.04 10.54 8.18
C LEU A 84 12.06 9.55 8.71
N ASN A 85 13.17 9.40 8.01
CA ASN A 85 14.33 8.60 8.42
C ASN A 85 14.02 7.12 8.74
N CYS A 86 12.89 6.59 8.30
CA CYS A 86 12.53 5.17 8.44
C CYS A 86 12.67 4.43 7.10
N PRO A 87 12.82 3.09 7.13
CA PRO A 87 12.73 2.27 5.93
C PRO A 87 11.43 2.52 5.16
N LEU A 88 11.57 2.69 3.85
CA LEU A 88 10.45 3.03 2.96
C LEU A 88 9.60 1.81 2.58
N LEU A 89 10.16 0.61 2.75
CA LEU A 89 9.58 -0.67 2.38
C LEU A 89 9.85 -1.70 3.48
N LEU A 90 8.82 -2.49 3.81
CA LEU A 90 8.89 -3.68 4.64
C LEU A 90 8.18 -4.81 3.90
N ILE A 91 8.85 -5.96 3.83
CA ILE A 91 8.29 -7.21 3.31
C ILE A 91 8.40 -8.25 4.41
N GLN A 92 7.30 -8.95 4.68
CA GLN A 92 7.30 -10.13 5.53
C GLN A 92 6.91 -11.35 4.69
N VAL A 93 7.68 -12.43 4.84
CA VAL A 93 7.38 -13.73 4.25
C VAL A 93 7.17 -14.72 5.37
N THR A 94 5.94 -15.21 5.51
CA THR A 94 5.55 -16.17 6.54
C THR A 94 5.31 -17.54 5.91
N ARG A 95 6.07 -18.57 6.32
CA ARG A 95 5.86 -19.96 5.85
C ARG A 95 4.72 -20.61 6.62
N LEU A 96 3.95 -21.45 5.93
CA LEU A 96 2.82 -22.19 6.49
C LEU A 96 3.11 -23.70 6.51
N ASN A 97 2.44 -24.44 7.39
CA ASN A 97 2.59 -25.89 7.54
C ASN A 97 2.19 -26.70 6.28
N CYS A 98 1.42 -26.10 5.38
CA CYS A 98 0.98 -26.71 4.12
C CYS A 98 1.91 -26.41 2.92
N ARG A 99 3.15 -25.95 3.15
CA ARG A 99 4.12 -25.48 2.13
C ARG A 99 3.71 -24.23 1.34
N SER A 100 2.56 -23.65 1.67
CA SER A 100 2.18 -22.31 1.23
C SER A 100 2.94 -21.27 2.02
N PHE A 101 2.88 -20.01 1.58
CA PHE A 101 3.43 -18.88 2.32
C PHE A 101 2.55 -17.66 2.16
N ILE A 102 2.69 -16.71 3.07
CA ILE A 102 2.04 -15.40 3.04
C ILE A 102 3.11 -14.38 2.70
N PHE A 103 2.80 -13.51 1.73
CA PHE A 103 3.62 -12.35 1.37
C PHE A 103 2.90 -11.10 1.85
N ALA A 104 3.48 -10.42 2.84
CA ALA A 104 2.94 -9.18 3.40
C ALA A 104 3.84 -8.01 3.04
N LEU A 105 3.22 -6.88 2.71
CA LEU A 105 3.89 -5.71 2.17
C LEU A 105 3.41 -4.45 2.89
N ARG A 106 4.36 -3.64 3.35
CA ARG A 106 4.10 -2.29 3.85
C ARG A 106 5.08 -1.31 3.23
N PHE A 107 4.59 -0.19 2.76
CA PHE A 107 5.40 0.84 2.14
C PHE A 107 4.89 2.23 2.50
N LYS A 108 5.76 3.24 2.45
CA LYS A 108 5.32 4.63 2.60
C LYS A 108 4.61 5.04 1.32
N HIS A 109 3.29 5.29 1.39
CA HIS A 109 2.46 5.61 0.22
C HIS A 109 2.93 6.86 -0.55
N VAL A 110 3.68 7.76 0.10
CA VAL A 110 4.33 8.91 -0.56
C VAL A 110 5.29 8.49 -1.70
N MET A 111 5.80 7.26 -1.67
CA MET A 111 6.73 6.75 -2.67
C MET A 111 6.06 6.26 -3.95
N THR A 112 4.81 5.81 -3.87
CA THR A 112 4.16 5.11 -4.99
C THR A 112 2.64 5.15 -4.88
N ASP A 113 1.99 5.25 -6.03
CA ASP A 113 0.57 4.93 -6.16
C ASP A 113 0.36 3.40 -6.30
N GLY A 114 -0.91 3.01 -6.48
CA GLY A 114 -1.29 1.60 -6.65
C GLY A 114 -0.70 0.95 -7.90
N ILE A 115 -0.48 1.69 -8.99
CA ILE A 115 0.09 1.13 -10.22
C ILE A 115 1.60 0.91 -10.03
N GLY A 116 2.30 1.87 -9.42
CA GLY A 116 3.73 1.78 -9.17
C GLY A 116 4.10 0.61 -8.25
N ILE A 117 3.29 0.33 -7.22
CA ILE A 117 3.57 -0.81 -6.32
C ILE A 117 3.31 -2.15 -7.01
N VAL A 118 2.30 -2.22 -7.88
CA VAL A 118 2.03 -3.42 -8.69
C VAL A 118 3.15 -3.67 -9.68
N GLN A 119 3.67 -2.62 -10.31
CA GLN A 119 4.83 -2.73 -11.20
C GLN A 119 6.07 -3.24 -10.44
N PHE A 120 6.32 -2.73 -9.23
CA PHE A 120 7.40 -3.22 -8.37
C PHE A 120 7.22 -4.71 -8.00
N MET A 121 6.02 -5.15 -7.64
CA MET A 121 5.72 -6.55 -7.33
C MET A 121 5.90 -7.46 -8.55
N ASN A 122 5.46 -7.02 -9.74
CA ASN A 122 5.67 -7.75 -10.98
C ASN A 122 7.16 -7.89 -11.30
N ALA A 123 7.94 -6.80 -11.17
CA ALA A 123 9.39 -6.85 -11.34
C ALA A 123 10.05 -7.84 -10.36
N MET A 124 9.60 -7.89 -9.11
CA MET A 124 10.08 -8.90 -8.14
C MET A 124 9.71 -10.33 -8.56
N GLY A 125 8.51 -10.55 -9.09
CA GLY A 125 8.09 -11.82 -9.65
C GLY A 125 8.97 -12.28 -10.81
N GLU A 126 9.29 -11.37 -11.74
CA GLU A 126 10.20 -11.63 -12.86
C GLU A 126 11.61 -11.97 -12.36
N MET A 127 12.14 -11.20 -11.41
CA MET A 127 13.44 -11.50 -10.79
C MET A 127 13.43 -12.86 -10.11
N ALA A 128 12.36 -13.24 -9.42
CA ALA A 128 12.22 -14.56 -8.78
C ALA A 128 12.21 -15.70 -9.80
N GLN A 129 11.73 -15.44 -11.02
CA GLN A 129 11.74 -16.39 -12.15
C GLN A 129 13.08 -16.43 -12.90
N GLY A 130 14.03 -15.57 -12.54
CA GLY A 130 15.39 -15.55 -13.10
C GLY A 130 15.61 -14.52 -14.21
N ALA A 131 14.72 -13.55 -14.36
CA ALA A 131 14.96 -12.39 -15.23
C ALA A 131 16.19 -11.61 -14.74
N THR A 132 16.92 -11.00 -15.68
CA THR A 132 18.09 -10.15 -15.40
C THR A 132 17.73 -8.68 -15.26
N ALA A 133 16.57 -8.27 -15.79
CA ALA A 133 16.04 -6.90 -15.73
C ALA A 133 14.49 -6.94 -15.76
N PRO A 134 13.80 -5.93 -15.20
CA PRO A 134 12.34 -5.83 -15.29
C PRO A 134 11.89 -5.57 -16.73
N SER A 135 10.77 -6.18 -17.14
CA SER A 135 10.16 -5.96 -18.46
C SER A 135 9.73 -4.51 -18.66
N ILE A 136 9.24 -3.88 -17.59
CA ILE A 136 8.83 -2.48 -17.57
C ILE A 136 9.84 -1.71 -16.72
N PRO A 137 10.61 -0.77 -17.29
CA PRO A 137 11.59 -0.01 -16.54
C PRO A 137 10.90 0.82 -15.45
N SER A 138 11.58 0.98 -14.31
CA SER A 138 11.10 1.87 -13.26
C SER A 138 11.08 3.32 -13.79
N VAL A 139 10.07 4.09 -13.40
CA VAL A 139 9.94 5.51 -13.81
C VAL A 139 10.89 6.42 -13.00
N VAL A 140 11.83 5.84 -12.25
CA VAL A 140 12.87 6.57 -11.51
C VAL A 140 13.91 7.09 -12.50
N ARG A 141 13.58 8.16 -13.23
CA ARG A 141 14.56 8.89 -14.04
C ARG A 141 15.33 9.85 -13.15
N SER A 142 16.60 9.53 -12.95
CA SER A 142 17.61 10.43 -12.42
C SER A 142 17.74 11.66 -13.32
N ARG A 143 17.75 12.84 -12.68
CA ARG A 143 17.84 14.23 -13.18
C ARG A 143 16.50 14.88 -13.51
N ASP A 144 16.11 15.79 -12.61
CA ASP A 144 15.16 16.89 -12.80
C ASP A 144 13.69 16.55 -13.04
N VAL A 145 13.02 15.90 -12.07
CA VAL A 145 11.55 15.85 -12.06
C VAL A 145 10.99 16.74 -10.95
N ASN A 146 10.59 17.94 -11.36
CA ASN A 146 9.70 18.82 -10.61
C ASN A 146 8.27 18.25 -10.72
N PHE A 147 7.66 17.84 -9.60
CA PHE A 147 6.29 17.33 -9.61
C PHE A 147 5.21 18.37 -9.92
N GLY A 148 5.57 19.66 -10.09
CA GLY A 148 4.82 20.62 -10.89
C GLY A 148 3.30 20.58 -10.76
N TRP A 149 2.77 20.48 -9.53
CA TRP A 149 1.33 20.33 -9.28
C TRP A 149 0.58 21.65 -9.53
N GLY A 150 0.61 22.10 -10.78
CA GLY A 150 -0.44 22.95 -11.35
C GLY A 150 -1.81 22.30 -11.18
N LYS A 151 -2.86 23.06 -11.54
CA LYS A 151 -4.25 22.76 -11.17
C LYS A 151 -4.67 21.34 -11.58
N ALA A 152 -5.00 20.52 -10.58
CA ALA A 152 -5.39 19.12 -10.76
C ALA A 152 -6.61 18.99 -11.67
N VAL A 153 -6.51 18.12 -12.67
CA VAL A 153 -7.63 17.72 -13.53
C VAL A 153 -7.80 16.22 -13.38
N TYR A 154 -8.57 15.84 -12.34
CA TYR A 154 -9.16 14.53 -12.11
C TYR A 154 -8.22 13.35 -11.76
N GLY A 155 -8.39 12.80 -10.54
CA GLY A 155 -7.89 11.48 -10.15
C GLY A 155 -9.02 10.45 -10.28
N GLY A 156 -8.99 9.68 -11.37
CA GLY A 156 -9.96 8.60 -11.61
C GLY A 156 -9.75 7.38 -10.71
N LEU A 157 -10.69 6.42 -10.78
CA LEU A 157 -10.66 5.16 -10.02
C LEU A 157 -9.37 4.37 -10.27
N ALA A 158 -8.71 3.91 -9.21
CA ALA A 158 -7.52 3.08 -9.28
C ALA A 158 -7.85 1.72 -9.95
N LYS A 159 -7.33 1.50 -11.16
CA LYS A 159 -7.37 0.20 -11.84
C LYS A 159 -6.02 -0.49 -11.65
N VAL A 160 -6.00 -1.52 -10.80
CA VAL A 160 -4.77 -2.26 -10.46
C VAL A 160 -4.52 -3.45 -11.40
N PHE A 161 -5.53 -3.97 -12.09
CA PHE A 161 -5.38 -5.10 -13.01
C PHE A 161 -5.74 -4.72 -14.45
N PRO A 162 -4.88 -5.00 -15.45
CA PRO A 162 -5.20 -4.82 -16.87
C PRO A 162 -6.05 -5.95 -17.47
N GLU A 163 -6.48 -6.92 -16.66
CA GLU A 163 -7.29 -8.05 -17.12
C GLU A 163 -8.74 -7.62 -17.42
N PRO A 164 -9.29 -7.97 -18.60
CA PRO A 164 -10.71 -7.81 -18.85
C PRO A 164 -11.45 -8.78 -17.92
N ASN A 165 -12.35 -8.24 -17.08
CA ASN A 165 -13.26 -8.94 -16.14
C ASN A 165 -12.78 -9.12 -14.69
N LYS A 166 -11.73 -8.44 -14.23
CA LYS A 166 -11.49 -8.27 -12.78
C LYS A 166 -11.93 -6.89 -12.32
N GLU A 167 -12.70 -6.85 -11.23
CA GLU A 167 -13.14 -5.59 -10.62
C GLU A 167 -11.91 -4.76 -10.19
N PRO A 168 -11.94 -3.43 -10.39
CA PRO A 168 -10.90 -2.55 -9.86
C PRO A 168 -10.82 -2.73 -8.34
N ILE A 169 -9.63 -2.54 -7.75
CA ILE A 169 -9.54 -2.40 -6.29
C ILE A 169 -10.32 -1.15 -5.92
N ASN A 170 -11.51 -1.34 -5.37
CA ASN A 170 -12.28 -0.28 -4.78
C ASN A 170 -11.85 -0.18 -3.30
N PHE A 171 -11.55 1.04 -2.85
CA PHE A 171 -11.53 1.35 -1.42
C PHE A 171 -12.95 1.64 -0.90
N TYR A 172 -13.95 1.55 -1.80
CA TYR A 172 -15.34 1.83 -1.56
C TYR A 172 -16.04 0.55 -1.11
N ILE A 173 -16.26 0.44 0.19
CA ILE A 173 -16.91 -0.73 0.78
C ILE A 173 -18.42 -0.45 0.82
N PRO A 174 -19.28 -1.23 0.14
CA PRO A 174 -20.71 -1.06 0.29
C PRO A 174 -21.11 -1.38 1.73
N MET A 175 -21.88 -0.50 2.36
CA MET A 175 -22.37 -0.67 3.72
C MET A 175 -23.86 -0.38 3.80
N LYS A 176 -24.55 -0.95 4.79
CA LYS A 176 -25.87 -0.46 5.20
C LYS A 176 -25.73 0.30 6.51
N ASN A 177 -26.35 1.47 6.58
CA ASN A 177 -26.39 2.23 7.83
C ASN A 177 -27.30 1.54 8.87
N SER A 178 -27.31 2.05 10.09
CA SER A 178 -28.19 1.56 11.18
C SER A 178 -29.69 1.69 10.87
N GLU A 179 -30.05 2.53 9.89
CA GLU A 179 -31.43 2.75 9.43
C GLU A 179 -31.80 1.84 8.24
N GLY A 180 -30.85 1.06 7.72
CA GLY A 180 -31.05 0.12 6.61
C GLY A 180 -30.77 0.68 5.21
N ASP A 181 -30.39 1.96 5.09
CA ASP A 181 -30.07 2.59 3.81
C ASP A 181 -28.72 2.10 3.27
N ASN A 182 -28.64 1.99 1.95
CA ASN A 182 -27.39 1.66 1.27
C ASN A 182 -26.46 2.89 1.27
N GLY A 183 -25.23 2.69 1.72
CA GLY A 183 -24.16 3.67 1.72
C GLY A 183 -22.84 3.08 1.22
N ILE A 184 -21.83 3.94 1.10
CA ILE A 184 -20.47 3.55 0.72
C ILE A 184 -19.53 4.04 1.80
N LEU A 185 -18.79 3.10 2.40
CA LEU A 185 -17.71 3.39 3.33
C LEU A 185 -16.43 3.66 2.54
N VAL A 186 -15.80 4.80 2.83
CA VAL A 186 -14.48 5.17 2.30
C VAL A 186 -13.52 5.26 3.47
N PRO A 187 -12.62 4.29 3.66
CA PRO A 187 -11.64 4.34 4.72
C PRO A 187 -10.60 5.42 4.38
N VAL A 188 -10.56 6.48 5.19
CA VAL A 188 -9.59 7.57 5.09
C VAL A 188 -8.77 7.58 6.37
N TYR A 189 -7.46 7.40 6.24
CA TYR A 189 -6.52 7.47 7.37
C TYR A 189 -5.61 8.70 7.21
N LEU A 190 -5.74 9.66 8.11
CA LEU A 190 -4.89 10.84 8.18
C LEU A 190 -4.35 11.00 9.62
N PRO A 191 -3.23 11.70 9.83
CA PRO A 191 -2.82 12.14 11.17
C PRO A 191 -3.96 12.89 11.89
N SER A 192 -4.06 12.80 13.22
CA SER A 192 -5.22 13.29 13.99
C SER A 192 -5.64 14.72 13.65
N LEU A 193 -4.68 15.65 13.58
CA LEU A 193 -4.94 17.05 13.22
C LEU A 193 -5.48 17.24 11.79
N ALA A 194 -5.05 16.37 10.86
CA ALA A 194 -5.55 16.37 9.49
C ALA A 194 -6.93 15.70 9.40
N MET A 195 -7.22 14.68 10.21
CA MET A 195 -8.57 14.10 10.31
C MET A 195 -9.58 15.12 10.84
N GLU A 196 -9.23 15.89 11.87
CA GLU A 196 -10.12 16.92 12.42
C GLU A 196 -10.47 18.00 11.38
N ARG A 197 -9.46 18.46 10.63
CA ARG A 197 -9.67 19.41 9.52
C ARG A 197 -10.48 18.80 8.40
N PHE A 198 -10.16 17.57 8.00
CA PHE A 198 -10.87 16.84 6.95
C PHE A 198 -12.36 16.68 7.29
N VAL A 199 -12.68 16.27 8.52
CA VAL A 199 -14.06 16.15 9.01
C VAL A 199 -14.76 17.51 8.97
N THR A 200 -14.11 18.57 9.43
CA THR A 200 -14.70 19.93 9.44
C THR A 200 -15.05 20.39 8.03
N GLU A 201 -14.09 20.31 7.11
CA GLU A 201 -14.26 20.73 5.72
C GLU A 201 -15.29 19.87 4.97
N LEU A 202 -15.32 18.56 5.23
CA LEU A 202 -16.30 17.67 4.62
C LEU A 202 -17.73 18.05 5.03
N HIS A 203 -17.96 18.32 6.32
CA HIS A 203 -19.26 18.80 6.80
C HIS A 203 -19.65 20.14 6.19
N CYS A 204 -18.71 21.09 6.11
CA CYS A 204 -18.96 22.40 5.50
C CYS A 204 -19.37 22.27 4.03
N ASN A 205 -18.65 21.46 3.25
CA ASN A 205 -18.93 21.27 1.83
C ASN A 205 -20.26 20.56 1.57
N LEU A 206 -20.63 19.57 2.39
CA LEU A 206 -21.90 18.85 2.24
C LEU A 206 -23.12 19.68 2.62
N LYS A 207 -23.00 20.59 3.59
CA LYS A 207 -24.06 21.56 3.91
C LYS A 207 -24.34 22.55 2.78
N VAL A 208 -23.34 22.85 1.94
CA VAL A 208 -23.52 23.72 0.77
C VAL A 208 -24.29 23.00 -0.36
N GLN A 209 -24.28 21.67 -0.38
CA GLN A 209 -24.99 20.88 -1.41
C GLN A 209 -26.43 20.49 -1.02
N SER A 210 -26.84 20.67 0.24
CA SER A 210 -28.15 20.24 0.76
C SER A 210 -29.34 21.15 0.40
N ASP A 211 -29.15 22.19 -0.41
CA ASP A 211 -30.26 23.05 -0.86
C ASP A 211 -31.05 22.48 -2.05
N SER A 212 -30.70 21.29 -2.60
CA SER A 212 -31.43 20.74 -3.76
C SER A 212 -31.48 19.19 -3.86
N GLY A 213 -31.85 18.45 -2.80
CA GLY A 213 -32.15 17.00 -2.91
C GLY A 213 -32.27 16.26 -1.57
N PRO A 214 -32.82 15.02 -1.56
CA PRO A 214 -33.00 14.25 -0.32
C PRO A 214 -31.65 13.98 0.36
N MET A 215 -31.60 14.19 1.68
CA MET A 215 -30.38 14.09 2.49
C MET A 215 -29.73 12.71 2.36
N SER A 216 -28.45 12.69 1.97
CA SER A 216 -27.58 11.54 2.16
C SER A 216 -27.04 11.58 3.60
N THR A 217 -27.39 10.60 4.43
CA THR A 217 -26.91 10.53 5.82
C THR A 217 -25.43 10.13 5.84
N LEU A 218 -24.57 11.06 6.27
CA LEU A 218 -23.15 10.80 6.46
C LEU A 218 -22.93 10.17 7.83
N ILE A 219 -22.38 8.95 7.89
CA ILE A 219 -21.97 8.32 9.14
C ILE A 219 -20.46 8.47 9.28
N ILE A 220 -20.05 9.24 10.28
CA ILE A 220 -18.65 9.39 10.65
C ILE A 220 -18.43 8.61 11.94
N SER A 221 -17.58 7.59 11.87
CA SER A 221 -17.08 6.88 13.04
C SER A 221 -15.57 6.95 13.01
N SER A 222 -14.97 7.57 14.03
CA SER A 222 -13.55 7.36 14.34
C SER A 222 -13.43 5.97 14.97
N LEU A 223 -12.67 5.07 14.34
CA LEU A 223 -12.11 3.91 15.04
C LEU A 223 -10.88 4.35 15.84
#